data_AF-A0A846EWY4-F1
#
_entry.id   AF-A0A846EWY4-F1
#
_cell.length_a   1.000
_cell.length_b   1.000
_cell.length_c   1.000
_cell.angle_alpha   90.00
_cell.angle_beta   90.00
_cell.angle_gamma   90.00
#
_symmetry.space_group_name_H-M   'P 1'
#
loop_
_entity.id
_entity.type
_entity.pdbx_description
1 polymer ?
#
loop_
_entity_poly.entity_id
_entity_poly.type
_entity_poly.pdbx_seq_one_letter_code
_entity_poly.pdbx_strand_id
1 'polypeptide(L)'
;MEDWSKNLFEVIETAALEVESFFNEMAEEVSEVLDEWGKFSEEITEEIRTNFIVDLDEYLNDLIDPIIEVYLDLDFDVGGEDIDYFVDRVEPTLEKHPACRGCSNYHGQVYGGNLLVCGMHPYGVDGESCPDWESDNSNLK
;
A
#
# COMPACT_ATOMS: atom_id res chain seq x y z
N MET A 1 -22.80 -47.73 24.60
CA MET A 1 -21.81 -47.02 23.77
C MET A 1 -22.16 -45.53 23.63
N GLU A 2 -22.91 -44.95 24.57
CA GLU A 2 -23.48 -43.59 24.48
C GLU A 2 -22.82 -42.58 25.45
N ASP A 3 -22.28 -43.04 26.58
CA ASP A 3 -21.67 -42.16 27.61
C ASP A 3 -20.43 -41.39 27.15
N TRP A 4 -19.66 -41.95 26.23
CA TRP A 4 -18.45 -41.30 25.74
C TRP A 4 -18.78 -40.09 24.84
N SER A 5 -19.88 -40.16 24.09
CA SER A 5 -20.31 -39.07 23.20
C SER A 5 -20.87 -37.87 23.98
N LYS A 6 -21.57 -38.12 25.09
CA LYS A 6 -22.07 -37.07 25.97
C LYS A 6 -20.94 -36.33 26.68
N ASN A 7 -19.96 -37.07 27.20
CA ASN A 7 -18.76 -36.47 27.79
C ASN A 7 -17.97 -35.62 26.78
N LEU A 8 -17.87 -36.05 25.53
CA LEU A 8 -17.20 -35.28 24.48
C LEU A 8 -17.91 -33.94 24.20
N PHE A 9 -19.25 -33.96 24.10
CA PHE A 9 -20.04 -32.74 23.88
C PHE A 9 -19.93 -31.75 25.04
N GLU A 10 -19.99 -32.22 26.29
CA GLU A 10 -19.83 -31.38 27.47
C GLU A 10 -18.45 -30.73 27.54
N VAL A 11 -17.38 -31.45 27.18
CA VAL A 11 -16.01 -30.91 27.14
C VAL A 11 -15.86 -29.86 26.03
N ILE A 12 -16.45 -30.09 24.86
CA ILE A 12 -16.39 -29.12 23.75
C ILE A 12 -17.20 -27.87 24.07
N GLU A 13 -18.37 -28.01 24.69
CA GLU A 13 -19.20 -26.88 25.11
C GLU A 13 -18.51 -26.04 26.19
N THR A 14 -17.86 -26.70 27.16
CA THR A 14 -17.06 -26.02 28.18
C THR A 14 -15.85 -25.30 27.57
N ALA A 15 -15.13 -25.95 26.65
CA ALA A 15 -13.98 -25.34 25.97
C ALA A 15 -14.40 -24.16 25.07
N ALA A 16 -15.56 -24.25 24.41
CA ALA A 16 -16.09 -23.14 23.61
C ALA A 16 -16.42 -21.92 24.49
N LEU A 17 -17.04 -22.14 25.65
CA LEU A 17 -17.34 -21.07 26.61
C LEU A 17 -16.07 -20.42 27.18
N GLU A 18 -15.04 -21.21 27.50
CA GLU A 18 -13.76 -20.69 27.98
C GLU A 18 -13.04 -19.86 26.91
N VAL A 19 -13.09 -20.30 25.65
CA VAL A 19 -12.52 -19.57 24.51
C VAL A 19 -13.27 -18.26 24.27
N GLU A 20 -14.60 -18.26 24.32
CA GLU A 20 -15.40 -17.03 24.23
C GLU A 20 -15.09 -16.06 25.38
N SER A 21 -14.92 -16.54 26.61
CA SER A 21 -14.51 -15.71 27.75
C SER A 21 -13.14 -15.08 27.51
N PHE A 22 -12.16 -15.87 27.08
CA PHE A 22 -10.81 -15.40 26.78
C PHE A 22 -10.81 -14.31 25.70
N PHE A 23 -11.56 -14.49 24.61
CA PHE A 23 -11.65 -13.48 23.55
C PHE A 23 -12.37 -12.21 24.00
N ASN A 24 -13.37 -12.32 24.86
CA ASN A 24 -14.07 -11.15 25.42
C ASN A 24 -13.17 -10.36 26.38
N GLU A 25 -12.46 -11.04 27.28
CA GLU A 25 -11.51 -10.42 28.21
C GLU A 25 -10.36 -9.75 27.44
N MET A 26 -9.81 -10.41 26.43
CA MET A 26 -8.76 -9.83 25.59
C MET A 26 -9.27 -8.63 24.76
N ALA A 27 -10.51 -8.66 24.28
CA ALA A 27 -11.09 -7.52 23.56
C ALA A 27 -11.28 -6.31 24.48
N GLU A 28 -11.64 -6.53 25.74
CA GLU A 28 -11.76 -5.49 26.77
C GLU A 28 -10.38 -4.88 27.09
N GLU A 29 -9.38 -5.72 27.34
CA GLU A 29 -7.99 -5.27 27.58
C GLU A 29 -7.41 -4.50 26.38
N VAL A 30 -7.63 -4.98 25.15
CA VAL A 30 -7.18 -4.29 23.92
C VAL A 30 -7.91 -2.95 23.76
N SER A 31 -9.20 -2.86 24.09
CA SER A 31 -9.94 -1.61 24.02
C SER A 31 -9.37 -0.57 25.00
N GLU A 32 -9.02 -0.97 26.22
CA GLU A 32 -8.42 -0.06 27.20
C GLU A 32 -7.04 0.45 26.74
N VAL A 33 -6.20 -0.44 26.19
CA VAL A 33 -4.89 -0.07 25.62
C VAL A 33 -5.04 0.88 24.43
N LEU A 34 -6.04 0.65 23.56
CA LEU A 34 -6.31 1.54 22.43
C LEU A 34 -6.81 2.92 22.87
N ASP A 35 -7.62 3.00 23.93
CA ASP A 35 -8.07 4.28 24.50
C ASP A 35 -6.92 5.06 25.14
N GLU A 36 -5.97 4.36 25.79
CA GLU A 36 -4.75 4.97 26.33
C GLU A 36 -3.81 5.44 25.21
N TRP A 37 -3.68 4.64 24.14
CA TRP A 37 -2.98 5.04 22.92
C TRP A 37 -3.62 6.22 22.21
N GLY A 38 -4.95 6.31 22.18
CA GLY A 38 -5.68 7.46 21.65
C GLY A 38 -5.29 8.74 22.36
N LYS A 39 -5.26 8.73 23.68
CA LYS A 39 -4.82 9.88 24.51
C LYS A 39 -3.35 10.21 24.29
N PHE A 40 -2.49 9.19 24.22
CA PHE A 40 -1.07 9.36 23.90
C PHE A 40 -0.90 10.00 22.51
N SER A 41 -1.71 9.63 21.52
CA SER A 41 -1.68 10.21 20.17
C SER A 41 -2.13 11.67 20.13
N GLU A 42 -3.12 12.05 20.96
CA GLU A 42 -3.56 13.44 21.11
C GLU A 42 -2.46 14.29 21.75
N GLU A 43 -1.78 13.76 22.78
CA GLU A 43 -0.67 14.43 23.47
C GLU A 43 0.56 14.57 22.55
N ILE A 44 0.89 13.53 21.79
CA ILE A 44 1.91 13.56 20.73
C ILE A 44 1.56 14.58 19.65
N THR A 45 0.30 14.70 19.24
CA THR A 45 -0.11 15.61 18.16
C THR A 45 0.14 17.08 18.52
N GLU A 46 0.00 17.44 19.79
CA GLU A 46 0.34 18.79 20.27
C GLU A 46 1.86 19.00 20.40
N GLU A 47 2.62 17.97 20.78
CA GLU A 47 4.08 18.06 20.97
C GLU A 47 4.87 17.97 19.63
N ILE A 48 4.37 17.20 18.64
CA ILE A 48 5.00 17.01 17.31
C ILE A 48 5.11 18.31 16.52
N ARG A 49 4.18 19.26 16.70
CA ARG A 49 4.10 20.48 15.89
C ARG A 49 5.36 21.35 15.97
N THR A 50 6.16 21.24 17.04
CA THR A 50 7.25 22.21 17.27
C THR A 50 8.66 21.61 17.21
N ASN A 51 8.90 20.36 17.64
CA ASN A 51 10.27 19.86 17.85
C ASN A 51 10.62 18.49 17.21
N PHE A 52 9.65 17.72 16.71
CA PHE A 52 9.84 16.27 16.48
C PHE A 52 10.13 15.85 15.03
N ILE A 53 9.99 16.75 14.04
CA ILE A 53 10.11 16.38 12.62
C ILE A 53 11.54 15.94 12.24
N VAL A 54 12.57 16.44 12.93
CA VAL A 54 13.96 16.15 12.58
C VAL A 54 14.45 14.81 13.15
N ASP A 55 14.00 14.43 14.35
CA ASP A 55 14.47 13.22 15.05
C ASP A 55 13.66 11.96 14.69
N LEU A 56 12.47 12.14 14.11
CA LEU A 56 11.58 11.03 13.73
C LEU A 56 12.11 10.23 12.54
N ASP A 57 12.84 10.87 11.61
CA ASP A 57 13.34 10.21 10.40
C ASP A 57 14.42 9.16 10.75
N GLU A 58 15.33 9.49 11.67
CA GLU A 58 16.38 8.57 12.14
C GLU A 58 15.78 7.40 12.93
N TYR A 59 14.81 7.66 13.81
CA TYR A 59 14.12 6.62 14.58
C TYR A 59 13.25 5.68 13.72
N LEU A 60 12.56 6.23 12.71
CA LEU A 60 11.76 5.44 11.78
C LEU A 60 12.65 4.55 10.92
N ASN A 61 13.79 5.06 10.44
CA ASN A 61 14.74 4.24 9.67
C ASN A 61 15.26 3.08 10.53
N ASP A 62 15.69 3.32 11.78
CA ASP A 62 16.14 2.24 12.68
C ASP A 62 15.06 1.19 12.98
N LEU A 63 13.78 1.57 13.02
CA LEU A 63 12.66 0.66 13.25
C LEU A 63 12.27 -0.13 11.98
N ILE A 64 12.30 0.53 10.82
CA ILE A 64 11.79 0.01 9.56
C ILE A 64 12.86 -0.81 8.81
N ASP A 65 14.14 -0.43 8.90
CA ASP A 65 15.26 -1.13 8.24
C ASP A 65 15.29 -2.65 8.53
N PRO A 66 15.19 -3.13 9.79
CA PRO A 66 15.17 -4.57 10.03
C PRO A 66 13.92 -5.27 9.47
N ILE A 67 12.80 -4.55 9.32
CA ILE A 67 11.57 -5.08 8.69
C ILE A 67 11.77 -5.17 7.17
N ILE A 68 12.38 -4.15 6.56
CA ILE A 68 12.75 -4.14 5.13
C ILE A 68 13.74 -5.26 4.85
N GLU A 69 14.77 -5.43 5.67
CA GLU A 69 15.76 -6.50 5.53
C GLU A 69 15.09 -7.87 5.57
N VAL A 70 14.20 -8.14 6.53
CA VAL A 70 13.45 -9.41 6.58
C VAL A 70 12.54 -9.58 5.36
N TYR A 71 11.93 -8.51 4.85
CA TYR A 71 11.08 -8.56 3.65
C TYR A 71 11.89 -8.81 2.37
N LEU A 72 13.10 -8.26 2.28
CA LEU A 72 14.05 -8.50 1.20
C LEU A 72 14.68 -9.90 1.29
N ASP A 73 15.06 -10.37 2.48
CA ASP A 73 15.60 -11.72 2.73
C ASP A 73 14.55 -12.83 2.50
N LEU A 74 13.26 -12.49 2.57
CA LEU A 74 12.17 -13.37 2.16
C LEU A 74 12.11 -13.58 0.63
N ASP A 75 13.01 -12.96 -0.14
CA ASP A 75 13.32 -13.22 -1.56
C ASP A 75 12.11 -13.75 -2.33
N PHE A 76 11.11 -12.88 -2.48
CA PHE A 76 10.37 -12.85 -3.72
C PHE A 76 11.44 -12.56 -4.78
N ASP A 77 11.92 -13.60 -5.47
CA ASP A 77 12.96 -13.52 -6.51
C ASP A 77 12.54 -12.51 -7.58
N VAL A 78 12.83 -11.25 -7.32
CA VAL A 78 12.86 -10.17 -8.27
C VAL A 78 14.33 -9.86 -8.48
N GLY A 79 14.99 -10.76 -9.21
CA GLY A 79 16.14 -10.38 -10.00
C GLY A 79 15.81 -9.09 -10.78
N GLY A 80 16.75 -8.15 -10.76
CA GLY A 80 16.64 -6.83 -11.39
C GLY A 80 16.58 -6.86 -12.92
N GLU A 81 15.56 -7.50 -13.45
CA GLU A 81 15.01 -7.33 -14.79
C GLU A 81 13.53 -7.04 -14.59
N ASP A 82 13.14 -5.78 -14.78
CA ASP A 82 11.77 -5.30 -14.93
C ASP A 82 10.71 -6.11 -14.16
N ILE A 83 10.36 -5.68 -12.93
CA ILE A 83 9.02 -6.01 -12.41
C ILE A 83 8.03 -5.27 -13.33
N ASP A 84 7.76 -5.84 -14.49
CA ASP A 84 6.45 -5.78 -15.12
C ASP A 84 5.50 -6.46 -14.11
N TYR A 85 5.14 -5.71 -13.06
CA TYR A 85 3.74 -5.68 -12.65
C TYR A 85 3.02 -5.62 -13.98
N PHE A 86 2.09 -6.53 -14.26
CA PHE A 86 1.28 -6.52 -15.49
C PHE A 86 0.49 -5.20 -15.56
N VAL A 87 1.20 -4.11 -15.80
CA VAL A 87 0.74 -2.76 -16.01
C VAL A 87 0.62 -2.75 -17.49
N ASP A 88 -0.61 -2.96 -17.95
CA ASP A 88 -0.93 -2.89 -19.37
C ASP A 88 -0.48 -1.51 -19.87
N ARG A 89 0.71 -1.45 -20.47
CA ARG A 89 1.21 -0.24 -21.08
C ARG A 89 0.55 -0.10 -22.43
N VAL A 90 -0.25 0.93 -22.56
CA VAL A 90 -0.90 1.30 -23.81
C VAL A 90 0.03 2.26 -24.52
N GLU A 91 0.38 1.96 -25.77
CA GLU A 91 1.10 2.91 -26.63
C GLU A 91 0.14 3.87 -27.32
N PRO A 92 0.56 5.11 -27.61
CA PRO A 92 -0.25 6.05 -28.36
C PRO A 92 -0.28 5.63 -29.84
N THR A 93 -1.47 5.54 -30.41
CA THR A 93 -1.69 5.15 -31.81
C THR A 93 -2.27 6.32 -32.60
N LEU A 94 -2.49 6.14 -33.90
CA LEU A 94 -3.17 7.16 -34.72
C LEU A 94 -4.63 7.36 -34.30
N GLU A 95 -5.25 6.34 -33.71
CA GLU A 95 -6.66 6.39 -33.29
C GLU A 95 -6.82 6.76 -31.82
N LYS A 96 -5.85 6.40 -30.97
CA LYS A 96 -5.86 6.65 -29.53
C LYS A 96 -4.68 7.50 -29.11
N HIS A 97 -4.96 8.70 -28.62
CA HIS A 97 -3.96 9.69 -28.18
C HIS A 97 -2.92 10.06 -29.25
N PRO A 98 -3.34 10.42 -30.49
CA PRO A 98 -2.42 10.72 -31.58
C PRO A 98 -1.47 11.89 -31.27
N ALA A 99 -1.95 12.88 -30.52
CA ALA A 99 -1.16 14.05 -30.11
C ALA A 99 -0.02 13.71 -29.13
N CYS A 100 -0.03 12.53 -28.50
CA CYS A 100 0.97 12.12 -27.52
C CYS A 100 2.11 11.28 -28.13
N ARG A 101 2.06 10.97 -29.44
CA ARG A 101 3.12 10.20 -30.09
C ARG A 101 4.45 10.92 -30.00
N GLY A 102 5.45 10.24 -29.42
CA GLY A 102 6.80 10.77 -29.25
C GLY A 102 6.95 11.86 -28.18
N CYS A 103 5.93 12.08 -27.35
CA CYS A 103 5.99 13.03 -26.24
C CYS A 103 6.65 12.39 -25.02
N SER A 104 7.62 13.07 -24.40
CA SER A 104 8.28 12.66 -23.15
C SER A 104 7.32 12.60 -21.96
N ASN A 105 6.22 13.36 -22.01
CA ASN A 105 5.22 13.40 -20.95
C ASN A 105 4.21 12.24 -21.03
N TYR A 106 4.29 11.39 -22.05
CA TYR A 106 3.38 10.25 -22.21
C TYR A 106 3.67 9.15 -21.18
N HIS A 107 2.64 8.75 -20.44
CA HIS A 107 2.74 7.77 -19.38
C HIS A 107 2.25 6.39 -19.83
N GLY A 108 0.99 6.33 -20.29
CA GLY A 108 0.41 5.17 -20.95
C GLY A 108 0.17 3.95 -20.05
N GLN A 109 -0.01 4.11 -18.74
CA GLN A 109 -0.17 2.98 -17.80
C GLN A 109 -1.59 2.87 -17.25
N VAL A 110 -2.08 1.64 -17.10
CA VAL A 110 -3.40 1.34 -16.53
C VAL A 110 -3.30 1.05 -15.03
N TYR A 111 -4.04 1.81 -14.22
CA TYR A 111 -4.17 1.63 -12.77
C TYR A 111 -5.60 1.27 -12.40
N GLY A 112 -5.82 0.08 -11.85
CA GLY A 112 -7.16 -0.37 -11.43
C GLY A 112 -8.21 -0.30 -12.56
N GLY A 113 -7.78 -0.54 -13.81
CA GLY A 113 -8.62 -0.46 -15.01
C GLY A 113 -8.74 0.94 -15.65
N ASN A 114 -8.10 1.97 -15.09
CA ASN A 114 -8.11 3.33 -15.64
C ASN A 114 -6.76 3.67 -16.27
N LEU A 115 -6.76 4.06 -17.54
CA LEU A 115 -5.56 4.51 -18.25
C LEU A 115 -5.17 5.92 -17.83
N LEU A 116 -3.96 6.09 -17.30
CA LEU A 116 -3.30 7.38 -17.16
C LEU A 116 -2.48 7.66 -18.42
N VAL A 117 -2.92 8.62 -19.22
CA VAL A 117 -2.40 8.88 -20.57
C VAL A 117 -1.10 9.68 -20.53
N CYS A 118 -1.06 10.80 -19.81
CA CYS A 118 0.06 11.74 -19.81
C CYS A 118 0.18 12.39 -18.42
N GLY A 119 1.39 12.74 -18.02
CA GLY A 119 1.65 13.45 -16.75
C GLY A 119 1.03 14.86 -16.69
N MET A 120 0.90 15.53 -17.84
CA MET A 120 0.29 16.86 -17.96
C MET A 120 -1.23 16.80 -18.21
N HIS A 121 -1.66 15.77 -18.94
CA HIS A 121 -3.05 15.56 -19.32
C HIS A 121 -3.47 14.13 -18.96
N PRO A 122 -3.96 13.88 -17.73
CA PRO A 122 -4.23 12.53 -17.24
C PRO A 122 -5.14 11.68 -18.15
N TYR A 123 -6.07 12.32 -18.85
CA TYR A 123 -7.01 11.67 -19.78
C TYR A 123 -6.64 11.83 -21.26
N GLY A 124 -5.50 12.46 -21.55
CA GLY A 124 -5.09 12.85 -22.90
C GLY A 124 -5.68 14.18 -23.35
N VAL A 125 -5.37 14.56 -24.58
CA VAL A 125 -5.86 15.77 -25.24
C VAL A 125 -6.84 15.39 -26.34
N ASP A 126 -7.99 16.06 -26.41
CA ASP A 126 -9.05 15.79 -27.40
C ASP A 126 -8.72 16.33 -28.81
N GLY A 127 -7.72 17.22 -28.91
CA GLY A 127 -7.28 17.84 -30.17
C GLY A 127 -6.14 17.10 -30.88
N GLU A 128 -5.84 17.53 -32.11
CA GLU A 128 -4.75 16.96 -32.92
C GLU A 128 -3.35 17.31 -32.40
N SER A 129 -3.23 18.34 -31.56
CA SER A 129 -1.96 18.84 -31.01
C SER A 129 -2.04 19.04 -29.50
N CYS A 130 -0.95 18.72 -28.81
CA CYS A 130 -0.80 18.90 -27.37
C CYS A 130 0.02 20.19 -27.07
N PRO A 131 -0.45 21.11 -26.22
CA PRO A 131 0.27 22.33 -25.89
C PRO A 131 1.54 22.05 -25.06
N ASP A 132 1.51 20.98 -24.25
CA ASP A 132 2.61 20.55 -23.38
C ASP A 132 3.44 19.42 -24.03
N TRP A 133 3.46 19.37 -25.37
CA TRP A 133 4.25 18.38 -26.09
C TRP A 133 5.74 18.71 -26.00
N GLU A 134 6.53 17.75 -25.54
CA GLU A 134 7.98 17.85 -25.48
C GLU A 134 8.60 16.57 -26.07
N SER A 135 9.64 16.72 -26.88
CA SER A 135 10.43 15.60 -27.38
C SER A 135 11.56 15.25 -26.42
N ASP A 136 11.88 13.96 -26.30
CA ASP A 136 13.10 13.52 -25.63
C ASP A 136 14.33 14.02 -26.41
N ASN A 137 14.96 15.09 -25.92
CA ASN A 137 16.21 15.62 -26.46
C ASN A 137 17.44 14.73 -26.13
N SER A 138 17.23 13.47 -25.74
CA SER A 138 18.28 12.55 -25.27
C SER A 138 19.24 12.05 -26.36
N ASN A 139 19.06 12.44 -27.63
CA ASN A 139 19.91 12.01 -28.76
C ASN A 139 20.71 13.15 -29.44
N LEU A 140 20.96 14.27 -28.77
CA LEU A 140 21.95 15.27 -29.20
C LEU A 140 23.12 15.32 -28.20
N LYS A 141 23.98 14.29 -28.23
CA LYS A 141 25.36 14.34 -27.71
C LYS A 141 26.32 13.81 -28.75
#